data_AF-A0A2V9PIM8-F1
#
_entry.id   AF-A0A2V9PIM8-F1
#
_cell.length_a   1.000
_cell.length_b   1.000
_cell.length_c   1.000
_cell.angle_alpha   90.00
_cell.angle_beta   90.00
_cell.angle_gamma   90.00
#
_symmetry.space_group_name_H-M   'P 1'
#
loop_
_entity.id
_entity.type
_entity.pdbx_description
1 polymer ?
#
loop_
_entity_poly.entity_id
_entity_poly.type
_entity_poly.pdbx_seq_one_letter_code
_entity_poly.pdbx_strand_id
1 'polypeptide(L)'
;MHWIRHEMKDLIMSVLLDPRTAQRGYFNPDGLRRLLDEHFTKRRNHSGRIWRLLIFELWHRNFLETRNLPGTSMPLEVGVSATPAAQV
;
A
#
# COMPACT_ATOMS: atom_id res chain seq x y z
N MET A 1 26.18 1.54 15.97
CA MET A 1 24.75 1.60 15.58
C MET A 1 24.59 2.19 14.17
N HIS A 2 25.06 1.49 13.13
CA HIS A 2 24.94 1.95 11.72
C HIS A 2 23.86 1.19 10.93
N TRP A 3 23.35 0.09 11.51
CA TRP A 3 22.40 -0.82 10.89
C TRP A 3 21.02 -0.17 10.67
N ILE A 4 20.49 0.54 11.67
CA ILE A 4 19.16 1.18 11.62
C ILE A 4 19.02 2.19 10.44
N ARG A 5 20.10 2.89 10.09
CA ARG A 5 20.05 3.87 8.99
C ARG A 5 20.04 3.23 7.61
N HIS A 6 20.63 2.04 7.47
CA HIS A 6 20.63 1.28 6.21
C HIS A 6 19.26 0.65 6.00
N GLU A 7 18.75 -0.07 7.00
CA GLU A 7 17.42 -0.68 6.97
C GLU A 7 16.32 0.34 6.67
N MET A 8 16.39 1.53 7.27
CA MET A 8 15.41 2.60 7.02
C MET A 8 15.51 3.14 5.59
N LYS A 9 16.72 3.28 5.03
CA LYS A 9 16.91 3.71 3.65
C LYS A 9 16.32 2.68 2.69
N ASP A 10 16.59 1.40 2.91
CA ASP A 10 16.13 0.33 2.05
C ASP A 10 14.61 0.17 2.14
N LEU A 11 14.02 0.32 3.32
CA LEU A 11 12.57 0.40 3.50
C LEU A 11 11.96 1.57 2.72
N ILE A 12 12.52 2.77 2.85
CA ILE A 12 12.03 3.95 2.13
C ILE A 12 12.08 3.72 0.61
N MET A 13 13.21 3.21 0.11
CA MET A 13 13.40 2.95 -1.32
C MET A 13 12.45 1.88 -1.82
N SER A 14 12.35 0.75 -1.13
CA SER A 14 11.47 -0.36 -1.51
C SER A 14 10.00 0.02 -1.51
N VAL A 15 9.55 0.85 -0.56
CA VAL A 15 8.14 1.27 -0.50
C VAL A 15 7.84 2.38 -1.51
N LEU A 16 8.63 3.45 -1.53
CA LEU A 16 8.32 4.65 -2.32
C LEU A 16 8.65 4.49 -3.82
N LEU A 17 9.61 3.64 -4.17
CA LEU A 17 9.95 3.35 -5.57
C LEU A 17 9.29 2.07 -6.10
N ASP A 18 8.39 1.47 -5.32
CA ASP A 18 7.64 0.29 -5.76
C ASP A 18 6.79 0.65 -7.00
N PRO A 19 6.76 -0.21 -8.04
CA PRO A 19 5.88 -0.03 -9.18
C PRO A 19 4.41 0.18 -8.81
N ARG A 20 3.93 -0.48 -7.74
CA ARG A 20 2.55 -0.32 -7.23
C ARG A 20 2.31 1.11 -6.78
N THR A 21 3.27 1.74 -6.12
CA THR A 21 3.18 3.13 -5.67
C THR A 21 3.16 4.09 -6.85
N ALA A 22 3.93 3.84 -7.90
CA ALA A 22 3.92 4.63 -9.13
C ALA A 22 2.58 4.50 -9.90
N GLN A 23 2.03 3.29 -9.98
CA GLN A 23 0.77 3.01 -10.69
C GLN A 23 -0.45 3.71 -10.06
N ARG A 24 -0.41 4.03 -8.77
CA ARG A 24 -1.50 4.75 -8.08
C ARG A 24 -1.65 6.20 -8.54
N GLY A 25 -0.62 6.81 -9.11
CA GLY A 25 -0.67 8.18 -9.64
C GLY A 25 -0.61 9.31 -8.61
N TYR A 26 -0.42 9.03 -7.32
CA TYR A 26 -0.29 10.07 -6.28
C TYR A 26 1.03 10.85 -6.36
N PHE A 27 2.08 10.22 -6.90
CA PHE A 27 3.43 10.77 -6.91
C PHE A 27 3.98 10.79 -8.32
N ASN A 28 4.71 11.86 -8.65
CA ASN A 28 5.58 11.88 -9.82
C ASN A 28 6.83 11.02 -9.53
N PRO A 29 7.06 9.91 -10.24
CA PRO A 29 8.20 9.01 -10.00
C PRO A 29 9.56 9.71 -10.10
N ASP A 30 9.72 10.64 -11.04
CA ASP A 30 10.98 11.33 -11.28
C ASP A 30 11.26 12.36 -10.19
N GLY A 31 10.23 13.08 -9.76
CA GLY A 31 10.31 14.00 -8.62
C GLY A 31 10.63 13.27 -7.32
N LEU A 32 10.07 12.08 -7.13
CA LEU A 32 10.32 11.23 -5.97
C LEU A 32 11.75 10.69 -5.96
N ARG A 33 12.26 10.20 -7.09
CA ARG A 33 13.66 9.77 -7.23
C ARG A 33 14.63 10.90 -6.91
N ARG A 34 14.39 12.10 -7.46
CA ARG A 34 15.22 13.28 -7.18
C ARG A 34 15.21 13.66 -5.70
N LEU A 35 14.04 13.64 -5.06
CA LEU A 35 13.92 13.95 -3.62
C LEU A 35 14.74 12.99 -2.76
N LEU A 36 14.66 11.69 -3.07
CA LEU A 36 15.41 10.67 -2.35
C LEU A 36 16.91 10.80 -2.62
N ASP A 37 17.33 11.04 -3.86
CA ASP A 37 18.73 11.26 -4.22
C ASP A 37 19.33 12.47 -3.47
N GLU A 38 18.65 13.63 -3.50
CA GLU A 38 19.08 14.84 -2.78
C GLU A 38 19.23 14.59 -1.26
N HIS A 39 18.38 13.72 -0.69
CA HIS A 39 18.44 13.35 0.71
C HIS A 39 19.60 12.42 1.04
N PHE A 40 19.75 11.31 0.30
CA PHE A 40 20.73 10.27 0.61
C PHE A 40 22.15 10.67 0.20
N THR A 41 22.31 11.55 -0.79
CA THR A 41 23.58 12.20 -1.12
C THR A 41 23.96 13.32 -0.14
N LYS A 42 23.14 13.57 0.90
CA LYS A 42 23.31 14.63 1.91
C LYS A 42 23.37 16.05 1.33
N ARG A 43 22.88 16.26 0.10
CA ARG A 43 22.79 17.59 -0.51
C ARG A 43 21.78 18.47 0.23
N ARG A 44 20.67 17.88 0.69
CA ARG A 44 19.63 18.57 1.48
C ARG A 44 18.95 17.62 2.48
N ASN A 45 18.50 18.15 3.61
CA ASN A 45 17.71 17.39 4.56
C ASN A 45 16.23 17.38 4.15
N HIS A 46 15.74 16.23 3.68
CA HIS A 46 14.35 16.00 3.32
C HIS A 46 13.66 14.96 4.20
N SER A 47 14.24 14.59 5.36
CA SER A 47 13.73 13.52 6.22
C SER A 47 12.23 13.66 6.53
N GLY A 48 11.78 14.86 6.91
CA GLY A 48 10.39 15.09 7.26
C GLY A 48 9.42 15.01 6.07
N ARG A 49 9.88 15.31 4.84
CA ARG A 49 9.06 15.14 3.64
C ARG A 49 8.97 13.66 3.26
N ILE A 50 10.10 12.96 3.27
CA ILE A 50 10.18 11.53 2.96
C ILE A 50 9.35 10.72 3.96
N TRP A 51 9.43 11.04 5.25
CA TRP A 51 8.64 10.37 6.29
C TRP A 51 7.13 10.49 6.05
N ARG A 52 6.63 11.68 5.70
CA ARG A 52 5.21 11.89 5.39
C ARG A 52 4.74 11.07 4.18
N LEU A 53 5.57 11.00 3.14
CA LEU A 53 5.28 10.19 1.95
C LEU A 53 5.24 8.70 2.30
N LEU A 54 6.21 8.23 3.10
CA LEU A 54 6.28 6.84 3.55
C LEU A 54 5.04 6.45 4.37
N ILE A 55 4.68 7.24 5.38
CA ILE A 55 3.52 6.97 6.22
C ILE A 55 2.23 7.00 5.40
N PHE A 56 2.09 7.93 4.46
CA PHE A 56 0.94 7.96 3.56
C PHE A 56 0.81 6.67 2.74
N GLU A 57 1.90 6.23 2.10
CA GLU A 57 1.89 5.01 1.29
C GLU A 57 1.59 3.76 2.13
N LEU A 58 2.20 3.66 3.32
CA LEU A 58 1.92 2.55 4.23
C LEU A 58 0.46 2.55 4.70
N TRP A 59 -0.10 3.70 5.04
CA TRP A 59 -1.52 3.82 5.39
C TRP A 59 -2.41 3.40 4.22
N HIS A 60 -2.10 3.86 3.01
CA HIS A 60 -2.84 3.48 1.81
C HIS A 60 -2.83 1.96 1.60
N ARG A 61 -1.66 1.31 1.66
CA ARG A 61 -1.53 -0.15 1.52
C ARG A 61 -2.29 -0.91 2.60
N ASN A 62 -2.25 -0.45 3.85
CA ASN A 62 -2.90 -1.17 4.95
C ASN A 62 -4.43 -1.02 4.95
N PHE A 63 -4.96 0.15 4.55
CA PHE A 63 -6.39 0.46 4.75
C PHE A 63 -7.20 0.57 3.46
N LEU A 64 -6.60 0.96 2.33
CA LEU A 64 -7.32 1.16 1.06
C LEU A 64 -7.14 -0.02 0.09
N GLU A 65 -5.99 -0.68 0.10
CA GLU A 65 -5.73 -1.86 -0.76
C GLU A 65 -6.47 -3.12 -0.27
N THR A 66 -6.56 -3.31 1.05
CA THR A 66 -7.27 -4.46 1.68
C THR A 66 -8.75 -4.55 1.30
N ARG A 67 -9.36 -3.48 0.79
CA ARG A 67 -10.77 -3.46 0.35
C ARG A 67 -10.99 -4.04 -1.05
N ASN A 68 -9.92 -4.41 -1.76
CA ASN A 68 -10.00 -4.88 -3.14
C ASN A 68 -9.70 -6.39 -3.28
N LEU A 69 -9.96 -7.20 -2.24
CA LEU A 69 -9.93 -8.66 -2.35
C LEU A 69 -11.08 -9.11 -3.28
N PRO A 70 -10.80 -9.63 -4.49
CA PRO A 70 -11.82 -10.28 -5.29
C PRO A 70 -12.07 -11.65 -4.67
N GLY A 71 -13.09 -11.77 -3.81
CA GLY A 71 -13.35 -13.08 -3.18
C GLY A 71 -14.32 -13.18 -2.01
N THR A 72 -15.08 -12.13 -1.67
CA THR A 72 -16.23 -12.31 -0.77
C THR A 72 -17.52 -11.77 -1.38
N SER A 73 -17.75 -12.10 -2.64
CA SER A 73 -19.11 -12.41 -3.07
C SER A 73 -19.40 -13.82 -2.57
N MET A 74 -19.70 -13.97 -1.28
CA MET A 74 -20.36 -15.17 -0.80
C MET A 74 -21.71 -15.20 -1.54
N PRO A 75 -21.98 -16.18 -2.42
CA PRO A 75 -23.34 -16.33 -2.92
C PRO A 75 -24.20 -16.59 -1.69
N LEU A 76 -25.23 -15.79 -1.51
CA LEU A 76 -26.24 -16.05 -0.50
C LEU A 76 -26.94 -17.33 -0.98
N GLU A 77 -26.45 -18.50 -0.58
CA GLU A 77 -27.21 -19.74 -0.62
C GLU A 77 -28.35 -19.55 0.39
N VAL A 78 -29.38 -18.81 -0.03
CA VAL A 78 -30.68 -18.79 0.64
C VAL A 78 -31.24 -20.18 0.41
N GLY A 79 -30.99 -21.07 1.36
CA GLY A 79 -31.74 -22.31 1.50
C GLY A 79 -33.21 -22.00 1.75
N VAL A 80 -33.97 -21.76 0.69
CA VAL A 80 -35.42 -21.97 0.71
C VAL A 80 -35.62 -23.47 0.82
N SER A 81 -35.69 -23.96 2.05
CA SER A 81 -36.37 -25.22 2.34
C SER A 81 -37.85 -25.02 2.03
N ALA A 82 -38.23 -25.26 0.78
CA ALA A 82 -39.61 -25.53 0.43
C ALA A 82 -39.91 -26.98 0.84
N THR A 83 -40.48 -27.16 2.03
CA THR A 83 -41.17 -28.40 2.38
C THR A 83 -42.38 -28.54 1.46
N PRO A 84 -42.52 -29.59 0.64
CA PRO A 84 -43.82 -29.91 0.07
C PRO A 84 -44.59 -30.69 1.15
N ALA A 85 -45.61 -30.04 1.69
CA ALA A 85 -46.65 -30.73 2.43
C ALA A 85 -47.32 -31.78 1.52
N ALA A 86 -47.52 -32.97 2.09
CA ALA A 86 -48.54 -33.95 1.77
C ALA A 86 -48.82 -34.27 0.29
N GLN A 87 -48.47 -35.51 -0.10
CA GLN A 87 -49.29 -36.34 -0.97
C GLN A 87 -48.85 -37.80 -0.81
N VAL A 88 -49.62 -38.57 -0.04
CA VAL A 88 -50.43 -39.76 -0.43
C VAL A 88 -51.01 -40.34 0.87
#